data_AF-A0A1G2MA18-F1
#
_entry.id   AF-A0A1G2MA18-F1
#
_cell.length_a   1.000
_cell.length_b   1.000
_cell.length_c   1.000
_cell.angle_alpha   90.00
_cell.angle_beta   90.00
_cell.angle_gamma   90.00
#
_symmetry.space_group_name_H-M   'P 1'
#
loop_
_entity.id
_entity.type
_entity.pdbx_description
1 polymer ?
#
loop_
_entity_poly.entity_id
_entity_poly.type
_entity_poly.pdbx_seq_one_letter_code
_entity_poly.pdbx_strand_id
1 'polypeptide(L)'
;MKGEKSVSYLLGADKARKAVDMVRPAILAAMESGLLKRKDLHIVIMNPCTRPHEVESMEDAILYEESFGDKEKWKDDYEGIAQAKAIASWRTGLPTHVLRETMPYLLQADEDHADTPFWGSAVLHGVVVAASGVQSWFDEWVAYMVAAACRALCIGVMQEEILKDDRRDYIWERELDGDDSDGR
;
A
#
# COMPACT_ATOMS: atom_id res chain seq x y z
N MET A 1 -14.23 -24.25 -2.07
CA MET A 1 -13.78 -24.06 -0.67
C MET A 1 -13.52 -22.58 -0.50
N LYS A 2 -14.21 -21.90 0.42
CA LYS A 2 -13.85 -20.52 0.78
C LYS A 2 -12.55 -20.61 1.57
N GLY A 3 -11.48 -20.02 1.03
CA GLY A 3 -10.21 -19.91 1.72
C GLY A 3 -10.33 -18.88 2.84
N GLU A 4 -9.68 -19.12 3.97
CA GLU A 4 -9.52 -18.12 5.02
C GLU A 4 -8.73 -16.92 4.49
N LYS A 5 -9.14 -15.69 4.79
CA LYS A 5 -8.49 -14.47 4.28
C LYS A 5 -7.01 -14.45 4.68
N SER A 6 -6.12 -14.51 3.70
CA SER A 6 -4.69 -14.38 3.92
C SER A 6 -4.33 -13.00 4.49
N VAL A 7 -3.65 -12.97 5.63
CA VAL A 7 -3.19 -11.75 6.31
C VAL A 7 -1.66 -11.67 6.33
N SER A 8 -1.13 -10.45 6.21
CA SER A 8 0.30 -10.24 6.34
C SER A 8 0.74 -10.42 7.79
N TYR A 9 1.77 -11.24 8.00
CA TYR A 9 2.43 -11.37 9.30
C TYR A 9 3.09 -10.07 9.77
N LEU A 10 3.58 -9.23 8.84
CA LEU A 10 4.38 -8.03 9.16
C LEU A 10 3.61 -6.71 9.00
N LEU A 11 2.70 -6.64 8.02
CA LEU A 11 1.92 -5.45 7.72
C LEU A 11 0.49 -5.58 8.24
N GLY A 12 0.30 -5.28 9.52
CA GLY A 12 -1.02 -5.12 10.16
C GLY A 12 -1.46 -3.64 10.24
N ALA A 13 -2.69 -3.41 10.69
CA ALA A 13 -3.27 -2.06 10.81
C ALA A 13 -2.41 -1.09 11.64
N ASP A 14 -1.75 -1.57 12.70
CA ASP A 14 -0.85 -0.73 13.50
C ASP A 14 0.38 -0.24 12.73
N LYS A 15 0.92 -1.07 11.83
CA LYS A 15 2.06 -0.69 10.98
C LYS A 15 1.62 0.22 9.85
N ALA A 16 0.43 -0.03 9.30
CA ALA A 16 -0.20 0.83 8.31
C ALA A 16 -0.44 2.24 8.88
N ARG A 17 -1.01 2.34 10.09
CA ARG A 17 -1.15 3.61 10.83
C ARG A 17 0.20 4.29 11.06
N LYS A 18 1.20 3.57 11.57
CA LYS A 18 2.57 4.10 11.76
C LYS A 18 3.19 4.62 10.46
N ALA A 19 2.92 3.96 9.33
CA ALA A 19 3.40 4.42 8.03
C ALA A 19 2.76 5.76 7.64
N VAL A 20 1.44 5.92 7.86
CA VAL A 20 0.76 7.20 7.65
C VAL A 20 1.30 8.27 8.60
N ASP A 21 1.51 7.95 9.87
CA ASP A 21 2.09 8.87 10.86
C ASP A 21 3.50 9.35 10.49
N MET A 22 4.34 8.48 9.92
CA MET A 22 5.68 8.87 9.41
C MET A 22 5.60 9.88 8.26
N VAL A 23 4.57 9.77 7.42
CA VAL A 23 4.37 10.62 6.23
C VAL A 23 3.56 11.87 6.56
N ARG A 24 2.78 11.85 7.65
CA ARG A 24 1.91 12.95 8.11
C ARG A 24 2.59 14.32 8.10
N PRO A 25 3.84 14.52 8.56
CA PRO A 25 4.47 15.83 8.52
C PRO A 25 4.59 16.41 7.10
N ALA A 26 4.90 15.58 6.10
CA ALA A 26 5.00 16.01 4.71
C ALA A 26 3.62 16.37 4.13
N ILE A 27 2.59 15.59 4.45
CA ILE A 27 1.20 15.86 4.04
C ILE A 27 0.73 17.21 4.61
N LEU A 28 0.90 17.42 5.91
CA LEU A 28 0.50 18.65 6.59
C LEU A 28 1.27 19.86 6.06
N ALA A 29 2.58 19.73 5.86
CA ALA A 29 3.39 20.80 5.27
C ALA A 29 2.90 21.16 3.85
N ALA A 30 2.58 20.17 3.01
CA ALA A 30 2.04 20.40 1.67
C ALA A 30 0.67 21.09 1.72
N MET A 31 -0.21 20.69 2.65
CA MET A 31 -1.50 21.34 2.89
C MET A 31 -1.35 22.82 3.29
N GLU A 32 -0.37 23.16 4.13
CA GLU A 32 -0.13 24.55 4.55
C GLU A 32 0.64 25.38 3.52
N SER A 33 1.40 24.75 2.62
CA SER A 33 2.24 25.46 1.64
C SER A 33 1.48 26.14 0.49
N GLY A 34 0.20 25.80 0.28
CA GLY A 34 -0.57 26.23 -0.88
C GLY A 34 -0.29 25.45 -2.17
N LEU A 35 0.58 24.42 -2.14
CA LEU A 35 0.84 23.54 -3.28
C LEU A 35 -0.38 22.67 -3.66
N LEU A 36 -1.15 22.26 -2.65
CA LEU A 36 -2.33 21.43 -2.83
C LEU A 36 -3.55 22.29 -3.13
N LYS A 37 -4.43 21.83 -4.02
CA LYS A 37 -5.67 22.56 -4.37
C LYS A 37 -6.66 22.67 -3.21
N ARG A 38 -6.48 21.88 -2.15
CA ARG A 38 -7.30 21.82 -0.94
C ARG A 38 -6.55 21.07 0.18
N LYS A 39 -7.14 21.05 1.38
CA LYS A 39 -6.62 20.37 2.57
C LYS A 39 -7.43 19.12 2.95
N ASP A 40 -8.02 18.48 1.95
CA ASP A 40 -8.85 17.29 2.08
C ASP A 40 -8.12 16.11 1.45
N LEU A 41 -8.02 14.99 2.16
CA LEU A 41 -7.36 13.80 1.66
C LEU A 41 -7.91 12.55 2.37
N HIS A 42 -8.19 11.49 1.61
CA HIS A 42 -8.40 10.15 2.13
C HIS A 42 -7.30 9.22 1.63
N ILE A 43 -6.81 8.34 2.48
CA ILE A 43 -5.78 7.34 2.17
C ILE A 43 -6.34 5.96 2.46
N VAL A 44 -6.15 5.03 1.51
CA VAL A 44 -6.55 3.62 1.62
C VAL A 44 -5.34 2.74 1.41
N ILE A 45 -5.10 1.78 2.31
CA ILE A 45 -4.03 0.80 2.23
C ILE A 45 -4.66 -0.58 2.13
N MET A 46 -4.31 -1.34 1.08
CA MET A 46 -4.84 -2.69 0.87
C MET A 46 -3.98 -3.73 1.59
N ASN A 47 -4.58 -4.84 2.01
CA ASN A 47 -3.84 -5.98 2.53
C ASN A 47 -3.05 -6.66 1.39
N PRO A 48 -1.71 -6.69 1.45
CA PRO A 48 -0.89 -7.22 0.35
C PRO A 48 -0.98 -8.75 0.20
N CYS A 49 -1.50 -9.45 1.21
CA CYS A 49 -1.64 -10.92 1.20
C CYS A 49 -3.01 -11.38 0.72
N THR A 50 -4.04 -10.54 0.83
CA THR A 50 -5.38 -10.88 0.35
C THR A 50 -5.44 -10.80 -1.18
N ARG A 51 -6.20 -11.69 -1.80
CA ARG A 51 -6.47 -11.75 -3.24
C ARG A 51 -7.97 -11.61 -3.52
N PRO A 52 -8.36 -11.18 -4.73
CA PRO A 52 -9.77 -10.98 -5.09
C PRO A 52 -10.69 -12.18 -4.83
N HIS A 53 -10.19 -13.42 -4.98
CA HIS A 53 -11.00 -14.63 -4.78
C HIS A 53 -11.14 -15.07 -3.31
N GLU A 54 -10.47 -14.39 -2.37
CA GLU A 54 -10.50 -14.72 -0.94
C GLU A 54 -11.51 -13.88 -0.15
N VAL A 55 -12.18 -12.92 -0.79
CA VAL A 55 -13.08 -11.96 -0.14
C VAL A 55 -14.48 -11.97 -0.78
N GLU A 56 -15.50 -11.62 0.01
CA GLU A 56 -16.87 -11.51 -0.50
C GLU A 56 -17.11 -10.13 -1.12
N SER A 57 -16.57 -9.08 -0.50
CA SER A 57 -16.56 -7.71 -1.00
C SER A 57 -15.12 -7.22 -1.20
N MET A 58 -14.89 -6.28 -2.12
CA MET A 58 -13.53 -5.78 -2.36
C MET A 58 -13.04 -4.92 -1.18
N GLU A 59 -13.97 -4.32 -0.44
CA GLU A 59 -13.77 -3.56 0.79
C GLU A 59 -13.17 -4.43 1.91
N ASP A 60 -13.50 -5.73 1.93
CA ASP A 60 -12.90 -6.67 2.89
C ASP A 60 -11.38 -6.81 2.69
N ALA A 61 -10.82 -6.41 1.54
CA ALA A 61 -9.38 -6.42 1.32
C ALA A 61 -8.67 -5.16 1.84
N ILE A 62 -9.40 -4.16 2.32
CA ILE A 62 -8.83 -2.95 2.94
C ILE A 62 -8.18 -3.32 4.28
N LEU A 63 -6.95 -2.85 4.48
CA LEU A 63 -6.19 -3.05 5.72
C LEU A 63 -6.33 -1.85 6.66
N TYR A 64 -6.30 -0.64 6.12
CA TYR A 64 -6.29 0.59 6.89
C TYR A 64 -6.71 1.79 6.04
N GLU A 65 -7.40 2.74 6.68
CA GLU A 65 -7.84 3.99 6.06
C GLU A 65 -7.61 5.17 7.01
N GLU A 66 -7.32 6.33 6.44
CA GLU A 66 -7.22 7.58 7.21
C GLU A 66 -7.64 8.80 6.39
N SER A 67 -8.37 9.71 7.04
CA SER A 67 -8.79 11.00 6.46
C SER A 67 -8.05 12.19 7.09
N PHE A 68 -7.80 13.19 6.25
CA PHE A 68 -7.29 14.51 6.59
C PHE A 68 -8.30 15.59 6.19
N GLY A 69 -8.30 16.69 6.94
CA GLY A 69 -9.28 17.75 6.77
C GLY A 69 -10.59 17.46 7.51
N ASP A 70 -11.64 18.19 7.14
CA ASP A 70 -12.96 18.07 7.75
C ASP A 70 -13.89 17.35 6.77
N LYS A 71 -14.14 16.05 7.02
CA LYS A 71 -14.94 15.18 6.13
C LYS A 71 -16.34 15.76 5.84
N GLU A 72 -16.94 16.44 6.82
CA GLU A 72 -18.27 17.04 6.66
C GLU A 72 -18.28 18.20 5.66
N LYS A 73 -17.11 18.76 5.33
CA LYS A 73 -16.93 19.88 4.40
C LYS A 73 -16.34 19.46 3.06
N TRP A 74 -16.09 18.16 2.85
CA TRP A 74 -15.57 17.67 1.58
C TRP A 74 -16.56 17.96 0.46
N LYS A 75 -16.02 18.39 -0.69
CA LYS A 75 -16.84 18.75 -1.85
C LYS A 75 -17.29 17.54 -2.67
N ASP A 76 -16.56 16.44 -2.56
CA ASP A 76 -16.82 15.20 -3.28
C ASP A 76 -16.57 14.01 -2.34
N ASP A 77 -16.98 12.82 -2.78
CA ASP A 77 -16.72 11.57 -2.07
C ASP A 77 -15.27 11.10 -2.26
N TYR A 78 -14.34 11.74 -1.56
CA TYR A 78 -12.92 11.36 -1.63
C TYR A 78 -12.65 9.98 -1.01
N GLU A 79 -13.51 9.50 -0.12
CA GLU A 79 -13.41 8.16 0.46
C GLU A 79 -13.68 7.10 -0.60
N GLY A 80 -14.86 7.11 -1.22
CA GLY A 80 -15.22 6.17 -2.29
C GLY A 80 -14.27 6.25 -3.48
N ILE A 81 -13.81 7.45 -3.86
CA ILE A 81 -12.82 7.59 -4.95
C ILE A 81 -11.47 6.95 -4.58
N ALA A 82 -10.99 7.12 -3.34
CA ALA A 82 -9.74 6.52 -2.91
C ALA A 82 -9.86 4.98 -2.82
N GLN A 83 -10.98 4.46 -2.32
CA GLN A 83 -11.27 3.03 -2.30
C GLN A 83 -11.29 2.46 -3.72
N ALA A 84 -11.99 3.10 -4.66
CA ALA A 84 -12.01 2.68 -6.06
C ALA A 84 -10.62 2.69 -6.71
N LYS A 85 -9.79 3.69 -6.42
CA LYS A 85 -8.38 3.72 -6.86
C LYS A 85 -7.58 2.54 -6.28
N ALA A 86 -7.77 2.24 -4.99
CA ALA A 86 -7.04 1.18 -4.29
C ALA A 86 -7.40 -0.20 -4.84
N ILE A 87 -8.69 -0.44 -5.02
CA ILE A 87 -9.25 -1.69 -5.55
C ILE A 87 -8.75 -1.94 -6.98
N ALA A 88 -8.84 -0.93 -7.86
CA ALA A 88 -8.35 -1.04 -9.24
C ALA A 88 -6.86 -1.42 -9.28
N SER A 89 -6.03 -0.77 -8.46
CA SER A 89 -4.60 -1.07 -8.34
C SER A 89 -4.31 -2.42 -7.71
N TRP A 90 -5.09 -2.85 -6.72
CA TRP A 90 -4.94 -4.14 -6.06
C TRP A 90 -5.29 -5.31 -6.98
N ARG A 91 -6.37 -5.18 -7.75
CA ARG A 91 -6.80 -6.18 -8.73
C ARG A 91 -5.81 -6.33 -9.89
N THR A 92 -5.28 -5.22 -10.39
CA THR A 92 -4.45 -5.20 -11.61
C THR A 92 -2.95 -5.25 -11.35
N GLY A 93 -2.51 -4.91 -10.15
CA GLY A 93 -1.09 -4.72 -9.83
C GLY A 93 -0.47 -3.48 -10.47
N LEU A 94 -1.29 -2.54 -10.96
CA LEU A 94 -0.84 -1.33 -11.66
C LEU A 94 -1.29 -0.06 -10.94
N PRO A 95 -0.44 0.98 -10.85
CA PRO A 95 -0.88 2.32 -10.45
C PRO A 95 -2.01 2.83 -11.36
N THR A 96 -2.94 3.59 -10.80
CA THR A 96 -4.12 4.08 -11.54
C THR A 96 -3.77 5.03 -12.68
N HIS A 97 -2.62 5.72 -12.64
CA HIS A 97 -2.17 6.53 -13.78
C HIS A 97 -1.86 5.65 -15.00
N VAL A 98 -1.20 4.50 -14.78
CA VAL A 98 -0.89 3.53 -15.84
C VAL A 98 -2.18 2.94 -16.41
N LEU A 99 -3.12 2.55 -15.54
CA LEU A 99 -4.43 2.03 -15.95
C LEU A 99 -5.15 3.04 -16.84
N ARG A 100 -5.27 4.29 -16.37
CA ARG A 100 -5.97 5.35 -17.10
C ARG A 100 -5.32 5.66 -18.44
N GLU A 101 -4.00 5.81 -18.48
CA GLU A 101 -3.32 6.35 -19.67
C GLU A 101 -2.99 5.28 -20.71
N THR A 102 -2.78 4.03 -20.30
CA THR A 102 -2.22 2.99 -21.17
C THR A 102 -3.06 1.72 -21.24
N MET A 103 -3.88 1.44 -20.21
CA MET A 103 -4.68 0.21 -20.13
C MET A 103 -6.14 0.47 -19.70
N PRO A 104 -6.86 1.45 -20.27
CA PRO A 104 -8.20 1.81 -19.79
C PRO A 104 -9.23 0.69 -19.99
N TYR A 105 -8.97 -0.27 -20.88
CA TYR A 105 -9.79 -1.47 -21.09
C TYR A 105 -9.74 -2.47 -19.91
N LEU A 106 -8.89 -2.23 -18.89
CA LEU A 106 -8.86 -3.02 -17.66
C LEU A 106 -9.77 -2.46 -16.56
N LEU A 107 -10.35 -1.26 -16.74
CA LEU A 107 -11.30 -0.68 -15.80
C LEU A 107 -12.59 -1.49 -15.79
N GLN A 108 -13.11 -1.78 -14.60
CA GLN A 108 -14.33 -2.54 -14.39
C GLN A 108 -15.44 -1.65 -13.84
N ALA A 109 -16.67 -1.98 -14.20
CA ALA A 109 -17.87 -1.47 -13.58
C ALA A 109 -18.92 -2.58 -13.59
N ASP A 110 -19.54 -2.82 -12.46
CA ASP A 110 -20.69 -3.70 -12.28
C ASP A 110 -21.80 -2.98 -11.50
N GLU A 111 -22.81 -3.72 -11.03
CA GLU A 111 -23.96 -3.14 -10.34
C GLU A 111 -23.59 -2.58 -8.95
N ASP A 112 -22.52 -3.09 -8.33
CA ASP A 112 -22.14 -2.80 -6.95
C ASP A 112 -20.86 -1.92 -6.86
N HIS A 113 -19.97 -1.98 -7.86
CA HIS A 113 -18.69 -1.27 -7.89
C HIS A 113 -18.34 -0.69 -9.26
N ALA A 114 -17.73 0.49 -9.29
CA ALA A 114 -17.16 1.08 -10.50
C ALA A 114 -15.76 1.65 -10.25
N ASP A 115 -14.80 1.19 -11.05
CA ASP A 115 -13.47 1.78 -11.05
C ASP A 115 -13.53 3.25 -11.48
N THR A 116 -12.71 4.08 -10.84
CA THR A 116 -12.66 5.51 -11.11
C THR A 116 -11.71 5.85 -12.26
N PRO A 117 -12.06 6.81 -13.15
CA PRO A 117 -11.14 7.32 -14.18
C PRO A 117 -10.08 8.27 -13.60
N PHE A 118 -10.14 8.59 -12.31
CA PHE A 118 -9.15 9.40 -11.62
C PHE A 118 -7.95 8.56 -11.20
N TRP A 119 -6.76 9.13 -11.30
CA TRP A 119 -5.55 8.48 -10.80
C TRP A 119 -5.06 9.11 -9.50
N GLY A 120 -4.23 8.37 -8.77
CA GLY A 120 -3.75 8.75 -7.44
C GLY A 120 -3.39 7.55 -6.56
N SER A 121 -2.77 6.51 -7.11
CA SER A 121 -2.41 5.30 -6.36
C SER A 121 -1.00 4.82 -6.66
N ALA A 122 -0.42 4.10 -5.71
CA ALA A 122 0.89 3.50 -5.82
C ALA A 122 0.79 1.98 -5.71
N VAL A 123 1.55 1.28 -6.55
CA VAL A 123 1.87 -0.14 -6.39
C VAL A 123 3.37 -0.24 -6.24
N LEU A 124 3.83 -0.50 -5.01
CA LEU A 124 5.25 -0.55 -4.67
C LEU A 124 5.58 -1.89 -4.03
N HIS A 125 6.27 -2.77 -4.77
CA HIS A 125 6.68 -4.09 -4.31
C HIS A 125 5.53 -4.92 -3.70
N GLY A 126 4.34 -4.83 -4.27
CA GLY A 126 3.13 -5.52 -3.80
C GLY A 126 2.36 -4.79 -2.69
N VAL A 127 2.85 -3.65 -2.19
CA VAL A 127 2.07 -2.76 -1.32
C VAL A 127 1.24 -1.83 -2.19
N VAL A 128 -0.08 -1.86 -2.01
CA VAL A 128 -1.01 -0.98 -2.72
C VAL A 128 -1.56 0.06 -1.75
N VAL A 129 -1.40 1.32 -2.13
CA VAL A 129 -1.95 2.48 -1.44
C VAL A 129 -2.63 3.37 -2.46
N ALA A 130 -3.78 3.93 -2.13
CA ALA A 130 -4.38 5.00 -2.91
C ALA A 130 -4.67 6.21 -2.04
N ALA A 131 -4.70 7.38 -2.67
CA ALA A 131 -5.18 8.58 -2.02
C ALA A 131 -6.14 9.35 -2.94
N SER A 132 -7.00 10.15 -2.33
CA SER A 132 -7.90 11.03 -3.06
C SER A 132 -8.23 12.27 -2.25
N GLY A 133 -8.26 13.42 -2.91
CA GLY A 133 -8.70 14.68 -2.31
C GLY A 133 -7.99 15.87 -2.91
N VAL A 134 -6.76 15.70 -3.39
CA VAL A 134 -5.97 16.77 -4.01
C VAL A 134 -5.73 16.47 -5.50
N GLN A 135 -4.74 17.12 -6.12
CA GLN A 135 -4.43 16.89 -7.53
C GLN A 135 -3.88 15.46 -7.69
N SER A 136 -4.19 14.77 -8.79
CA SER A 136 -3.87 13.34 -8.96
C SER A 136 -2.39 12.98 -8.78
N TRP A 137 -1.46 13.85 -9.20
CA TRP A 137 -0.02 13.66 -8.97
C TRP A 137 0.39 13.82 -7.49
N PHE A 138 -0.34 14.62 -6.71
CA PHE A 138 -0.13 14.73 -5.27
C PHE A 138 -0.83 13.62 -4.50
N ASP A 139 -2.00 13.16 -4.95
CA ASP A 139 -2.62 11.94 -4.43
C ASP A 139 -1.64 10.75 -4.59
N GLU A 140 -1.08 10.59 -5.79
CA GLU A 140 -0.11 9.53 -6.08
C GLU A 140 1.20 9.69 -5.30
N TRP A 141 1.72 10.92 -5.17
CA TRP A 141 2.89 11.20 -4.33
C TRP A 141 2.67 10.74 -2.88
N VAL A 142 1.53 11.07 -2.28
CA VAL A 142 1.19 10.60 -0.93
C VAL A 142 1.12 9.07 -0.90
N ALA A 143 0.46 8.46 -1.87
CA ALA A 143 0.36 7.01 -1.96
C ALA A 143 1.74 6.32 -2.00
N TYR A 144 2.69 6.84 -2.80
CA TYR A 144 4.05 6.30 -2.86
C TYR A 144 4.83 6.47 -1.56
N MET A 145 4.73 7.63 -0.90
CA MET A 145 5.40 7.84 0.40
C MET A 145 4.88 6.87 1.46
N VAL A 146 3.56 6.67 1.54
CA VAL A 146 2.95 5.74 2.50
C VAL A 146 3.32 4.30 2.16
N ALA A 147 3.30 3.91 0.89
CA ALA A 147 3.72 2.57 0.47
C ALA A 147 5.19 2.30 0.80
N ALA A 148 6.07 3.30 0.61
CA ALA A 148 7.48 3.21 0.97
C ALA A 148 7.68 3.10 2.49
N ALA A 149 6.91 3.85 3.29
CA ALA A 149 6.94 3.77 4.74
C ALA A 149 6.48 2.39 5.25
N CYS A 150 5.39 1.84 4.70
CA CYS A 150 4.94 0.46 4.98
C CYS A 150 6.07 -0.54 4.73
N ARG A 151 6.72 -0.45 3.56
CA ARG A 151 7.85 -1.33 3.20
C ARG A 151 9.00 -1.19 4.18
N ALA A 152 9.42 0.03 4.51
CA ALA A 152 10.54 0.28 5.42
C ALA A 152 10.27 -0.30 6.82
N LEU A 153 9.07 -0.08 7.37
CA LEU A 153 8.67 -0.61 8.67
C LEU A 153 8.65 -2.15 8.69
N CYS A 154 8.15 -2.79 7.63
CA CYS A 154 8.14 -4.25 7.53
C CYS A 154 9.54 -4.83 7.38
N ILE A 155 10.41 -4.23 6.58
CA ILE A 155 11.81 -4.65 6.45
C ILE A 155 12.54 -4.50 7.79
N GLY A 156 12.35 -3.39 8.50
CA GLY A 156 12.96 -3.18 9.82
C GLY A 156 12.61 -4.31 10.80
N VAL A 157 11.32 -4.67 10.90
CA VAL A 157 10.91 -5.80 11.75
C VAL A 157 11.48 -7.12 11.24
N MET A 158 11.49 -7.38 9.93
CA MET A 158 12.08 -8.61 9.41
C MET A 158 13.58 -8.72 9.74
N GLN A 159 14.33 -7.61 9.72
CA GLN A 159 15.73 -7.63 10.15
C GLN A 159 15.86 -8.03 11.62
N GLU A 160 15.00 -7.50 12.50
CA GLU A 160 14.98 -7.89 13.91
C GLU A 160 14.65 -9.38 14.10
N GLU A 161 13.72 -9.93 13.32
CA GLU A 161 13.39 -11.36 13.37
C GLU A 161 14.53 -12.25 12.87
N ILE A 162 15.25 -11.85 11.81
CA ILE A 162 16.44 -12.57 11.32
C ILE A 162 17.53 -12.61 12.39
N LEU A 163 17.72 -11.53 13.15
CA LEU A 163 18.72 -11.47 14.21
C LEU A 163 18.39 -12.40 15.39
N LYS A 164 17.13 -12.77 15.58
CA LYS A 164 16.66 -13.68 16.64
C LYS A 164 16.61 -15.15 16.20
N ASP A 165 16.81 -15.44 14.91
CA ASP A 165 16.72 -16.80 14.40
C ASP A 165 18.00 -17.58 14.74
N ASP A 166 17.89 -18.56 15.64
CA ASP A 166 18.99 -19.44 16.05
C ASP A 166 19.61 -20.22 14.88
N ARG A 167 18.96 -20.26 13.71
CA ARG A 167 19.53 -20.86 12.48
C ARG A 167 20.51 -19.95 11.76
N ARG A 168 20.67 -18.69 12.19
CA ARG A 168 21.54 -17.70 11.53
C ARG A 168 23.00 -18.14 11.48
N ASP A 169 23.44 -18.92 12.46
CA ASP A 169 24.82 -19.40 12.56
C ASP A 169 25.12 -20.53 11.56
N TYR A 170 24.11 -21.26 11.09
CA TYR A 170 24.28 -22.37 10.13
C TYR A 170 24.65 -21.92 8.71
N ILE A 171 24.49 -20.64 8.37
CA ILE A 171 24.82 -20.12 7.04
C ILE A 171 26.33 -19.81 6.92
N TRP A 172 27.00 -19.48 8.03
CA TRP A 172 28.42 -19.11 8.01
C TRP A 172 29.37 -20.27 8.31
N GLU A 173 28.90 -21.34 8.97
CA GLU A 173 29.75 -22.51 9.25
C GLU A 173 29.96 -23.41 8.02
N ARG A 174 29.03 -23.42 7.04
CA ARG A 174 29.15 -24.27 5.84
C ARG A 174 30.13 -23.78 4.77
N GLU A 175 30.57 -22.51 4.84
CA GLU A 175 31.53 -21.95 3.87
C GLU A 175 32.99 -22.05 4.35
N LEU A 176 33.26 -22.42 5.61
CA LEU A 176 34.62 -22.56 6.15
C LEU A 176 35.14 -24.00 6.20
N ASP A 177 34.28 -25.00 6.07
CA ASP A 177 34.66 -26.43 6.11
C ASP A 177 34.86 -27.05 4.71
N GLY A 178 34.96 -26.23 3.66
CA GLY A 178 34.84 -26.66 2.26
C GLY A 178 36.08 -26.57 1.38
N ASP A 179 37.28 -26.26 1.88
CA ASP A 179 38.48 -26.15 1.02
C ASP A 179 39.82 -26.48 1.71
N ASP A 180 39.89 -27.61 2.41
CA ASP A 180 41.18 -28.18 2.86
C ASP A 180 41.20 -29.71 2.71
N SER A 181 41.05 -30.19 1.47
CA SER A 181 41.46 -31.55 1.13
C SER A 181 41.84 -31.70 -0.34
N ASP A 182 42.92 -31.02 -0.76
CA ASP A 182 43.74 -31.49 -1.87
C ASP A 182 45.19 -31.02 -1.67
N GLY A 183 46.03 -31.88 -1.08
CA GLY A 183 47.40 -31.47 -0.79
C GLY A 183 48.26 -32.42 0.03
N ARG A 184 48.37 -33.70 -0.39
CA ARG A 184 49.54 -34.62 -0.34
C ARG A 184 49.18 -36.06 0.03
#